data_AF-A0A812TFU2-F1
#
_entry.id   AF-A0A812TFU2-F1
#
_cell.length_a   1.000
_cell.length_b   1.000
_cell.length_c   1.000
_cell.angle_alpha   90.00
_cell.angle_beta   90.00
_cell.angle_gamma   90.00
#
_symmetry.space_group_name_H-M   'P 1'
#
loop_
_entity.id
_entity.type
_entity.pdbx_description
1 polymer ?
#
loop_
_entity_poly.entity_id
_entity_poly.type
_entity_poly.pdbx_seq_one_letter_code
_entity_poly.pdbx_strand_id
1 'polypeptide(L)'
;MRRASKGHGPPPVQQRRLVSTKRVHGQVLDWHGSFGWIQALQPVEHPEAHRNQGRIYMAGGDVQEELSGIGADVTFFLYQDANGLGAMNVRAAKPDAASRLTAPVQHKGGYGHATGAAGRLQWNASSNQPTAKTPRLTPKGYGGGYAPVTRGSVEPHDRVLERVHTALHKSVNKATKKIADQEKDWDQAELCKRIVRYLYKGAQAPELLTLHWHQAAEQFVDTAMQGFTASCGDKPWFFEMDLTSAFGMAFWEILSGSGQRAQWSEVEAVLNSKYEQLMDLSLLEKAMWDSAGALIPDQEPLRNKLYKALKAGHGIALKEATEAPRMGDLQRVELFTKAWVDSAINKSYSVLEQAEGNLMNEDSVVQLFQELVAPFGEEHPFSCIPAVLTQSIGRPPKDWDFLQEVVRQFFLLWNHPQKNGADAGYGPRRSFKRPYEALSAPGRPTKGKGRGSQAASRQPLRAQPTGNQVAANLADSSEQVINEEAKGIDSTMDDPVAKALMEQVAAAEAAAAG
;
A
#
# COMPACT_ATOMS: atom_id res chain seq x y z
N MET A 1 39.03 -48.14 30.26
CA MET A 1 39.01 -46.91 29.43
C MET A 1 37.62 -46.76 28.82
N ARG A 2 36.88 -45.69 29.11
CA ARG A 2 35.58 -45.39 28.45
C ARG A 2 35.85 -44.49 27.23
N ARG A 3 35.25 -44.81 26.07
CA ARG A 3 35.35 -43.97 24.86
C ARG A 3 34.43 -42.75 25.00
N ALA A 4 34.95 -41.56 24.72
CA ALA A 4 34.16 -40.34 24.65
C ALA A 4 33.32 -40.29 23.36
N SER A 5 32.05 -39.92 23.48
CA SER A 5 31.16 -39.65 22.35
C SER A 5 31.46 -38.28 21.74
N LYS A 6 31.69 -38.23 20.41
CA LYS A 6 31.81 -36.96 19.69
C LYS A 6 30.47 -36.22 19.71
N GLY A 7 30.45 -35.02 20.32
CA GLY A 7 29.32 -34.11 20.20
C GLY A 7 29.10 -33.73 18.74
N HIS A 8 27.86 -33.89 18.26
CA HIS A 8 27.46 -33.30 16.99
C HIS A 8 27.17 -31.82 17.26
N GLY A 9 27.78 -30.92 16.49
CA GLY A 9 27.39 -29.51 16.50
C GLY A 9 25.94 -29.36 15.99
N PRO A 10 25.29 -28.21 16.25
CA PRO A 10 23.97 -27.94 15.70
C PRO A 10 24.00 -28.08 14.17
N PRO A 11 22.99 -28.70 13.55
CA PRO A 11 22.93 -28.85 12.10
C PRO A 11 22.90 -27.46 11.43
N PRO A 12 23.51 -27.30 10.24
CA PRO A 12 23.48 -26.04 9.52
C PRO A 12 22.03 -25.65 9.19
N VAL A 13 21.69 -24.38 9.43
CA VAL A 13 20.37 -23.83 9.09
C VAL A 13 20.18 -23.90 7.58
N GLN A 14 19.20 -24.69 7.14
CA GLN A 14 18.88 -24.83 5.72
C GLN A 14 18.21 -23.56 5.23
N GLN A 15 18.79 -22.90 4.21
CA GLN A 15 18.20 -21.72 3.60
C GLN A 15 16.88 -22.08 2.91
N ARG A 16 15.79 -21.48 3.38
CA ARG A 16 14.44 -21.62 2.83
C ARG A 16 14.15 -20.44 1.90
N ARG A 17 13.87 -20.70 0.62
CA ARG A 17 13.45 -19.67 -0.34
C ARG A 17 11.93 -19.69 -0.47
N LEU A 18 11.27 -18.53 -0.29
CA LEU A 18 9.83 -18.42 -0.56
C LEU A 18 9.55 -18.65 -2.06
N VAL A 19 8.60 -19.53 -2.38
CA VAL A 19 8.19 -19.87 -3.76
C VAL A 19 6.99 -19.03 -4.20
N SER A 20 6.09 -18.71 -3.27
CA SER A 20 4.96 -17.82 -3.54
C SER A 20 4.52 -17.07 -2.30
N THR A 21 4.16 -15.80 -2.47
CA THR A 21 3.48 -14.97 -1.47
C THR A 21 1.97 -15.24 -1.38
N LYS A 22 1.41 -16.06 -2.27
CA LYS A 22 0.00 -16.47 -2.20
C LYS A 22 -0.15 -17.66 -1.25
N ARG A 23 -1.15 -17.64 -0.35
CA ARG A 23 -1.50 -18.81 0.45
C ARG A 23 -2.04 -19.95 -0.43
N VAL A 24 -1.51 -21.14 -0.21
CA VAL A 24 -1.97 -22.40 -0.81
C VAL A 24 -2.88 -23.11 0.20
N HIS A 25 -3.98 -23.68 -0.28
CA HIS A 25 -4.85 -24.55 0.53
C HIS A 25 -4.39 -26.00 0.39
N GLY A 26 -4.40 -26.73 1.51
CA GLY A 26 -4.08 -28.15 1.56
C GLY A 26 -4.76 -28.86 2.72
N GLN A 27 -4.52 -30.16 2.82
CA GLN A 27 -4.98 -31.01 3.91
C GLN A 27 -3.81 -31.78 4.53
N VAL A 28 -3.74 -31.84 5.86
CA VAL A 28 -2.71 -32.58 6.59
C VAL A 28 -2.90 -34.09 6.36
N LEU A 29 -1.92 -34.75 5.76
CA LEU A 29 -1.94 -36.20 5.49
C LEU A 29 -1.38 -37.03 6.63
N ASP A 30 -0.32 -36.55 7.28
CA ASP A 30 0.44 -37.30 8.29
C ASP A 30 1.14 -36.34 9.26
N TRP A 31 1.36 -36.79 10.48
CA TRP A 31 2.00 -36.03 11.55
C TRP A 31 2.83 -36.92 12.47
N HIS A 32 4.12 -36.60 12.59
CA HIS A 32 5.12 -37.36 13.36
C HIS A 32 5.62 -36.58 14.59
N GLY A 33 4.78 -35.68 15.13
CA GLY A 33 5.07 -34.91 16.35
C GLY A 33 5.91 -33.64 16.12
N SER A 34 7.01 -33.75 15.37
CA SER A 34 7.89 -32.60 15.04
C SER A 34 7.81 -32.12 13.60
N PHE A 35 7.21 -32.91 12.71
CA PHE A 35 6.95 -32.58 11.31
C PHE A 35 5.78 -33.41 10.77
N GLY A 36 5.28 -33.05 9.60
CA GLY A 36 4.23 -33.78 8.88
C GLY A 36 4.23 -33.49 7.38
N TRP A 37 3.18 -33.96 6.72
CA TRP A 37 2.99 -33.82 5.27
C TRP A 37 1.62 -33.23 4.96
N ILE A 38 1.56 -32.31 3.99
CA ILE A 38 0.33 -31.68 3.50
C ILE A 38 0.12 -32.06 2.04
N GLN A 39 -1.10 -32.44 1.67
CA GLN A 39 -1.54 -32.51 0.28
C GLN A 39 -2.07 -31.14 -0.14
N ALA A 40 -1.46 -30.51 -1.14
CA ALA A 40 -2.06 -29.31 -1.75
C ALA A 40 -3.36 -29.70 -2.48
N LEU A 41 -4.43 -28.93 -2.26
CA LEU A 41 -5.74 -29.11 -2.91
C LEU A 41 -5.78 -28.47 -4.31
N GLN A 42 -4.88 -27.50 -4.57
CA GLN A 42 -4.68 -26.90 -5.88
C GLN A 42 -3.35 -27.40 -6.47
N PRO A 43 -3.25 -27.63 -7.80
CA PRO A 43 -1.99 -27.98 -8.44
C PRO A 43 -0.92 -26.92 -8.18
N VAL A 44 0.27 -27.35 -7.75
CA VAL A 44 1.41 -26.48 -7.49
C VAL A 44 2.28 -26.42 -8.75
N GLU A 45 2.30 -25.27 -9.41
CA GLU A 45 3.16 -25.02 -10.57
C GLU A 45 4.62 -24.76 -10.14
N HIS A 46 5.36 -25.82 -9.83
CA HIS A 46 6.77 -25.75 -9.47
C HIS A 46 7.55 -26.96 -10.00
N PRO A 47 8.79 -26.82 -10.50
CA PRO A 47 9.57 -27.95 -11.03
C PRO A 47 9.77 -29.09 -10.03
N GLU A 48 9.84 -28.77 -8.73
CA GLU A 48 9.98 -29.77 -7.66
C GLU A 48 8.65 -30.27 -7.10
N ALA A 49 7.50 -29.88 -7.64
CA ALA A 49 6.19 -30.37 -7.19
C ALA A 49 6.00 -31.89 -7.38
N HIS A 50 6.88 -32.56 -8.13
CA HIS A 50 6.91 -34.03 -8.23
C HIS A 50 7.78 -34.71 -7.16
N ARG A 51 8.62 -33.97 -6.40
CA ARG A 51 9.38 -34.53 -5.28
C ARG A 51 8.42 -34.93 -4.14
N ASN A 52 8.85 -35.84 -3.28
CA ASN A 52 8.08 -36.33 -2.13
C ASN A 52 6.66 -36.87 -2.44
N GLN A 53 6.43 -37.30 -3.70
CA GLN A 53 5.13 -37.75 -4.23
C GLN A 53 4.07 -36.64 -4.33
N GLY A 54 4.48 -35.38 -4.49
CA GLY A 54 3.56 -34.23 -4.54
C GLY A 54 3.07 -33.73 -3.17
N ARG A 55 3.66 -34.26 -2.09
CA ARG A 55 3.37 -33.84 -0.72
C ARG A 55 4.31 -32.69 -0.31
N ILE A 56 3.74 -31.70 0.35
CA ILE A 56 4.46 -30.54 0.88
C ILE A 56 4.90 -30.86 2.31
N TYR A 57 6.18 -30.64 2.63
CA TYR A 57 6.73 -30.85 3.96
C TYR A 57 6.27 -29.75 4.94
N MET A 58 5.90 -30.11 6.17
CA MET A 58 5.52 -29.15 7.22
C MET A 58 6.35 -29.41 8.48
N ALA A 59 7.11 -28.43 8.95
CA ALA A 59 7.81 -28.54 10.24
C ALA A 59 6.93 -28.00 11.39
N GLY A 60 7.11 -28.52 12.60
CA GLY A 60 6.32 -28.08 13.76
C GLY A 60 6.50 -26.62 14.15
N GLY A 61 7.69 -26.04 13.93
CA GLY A 61 7.92 -24.61 14.14
C GLY A 61 7.27 -23.70 13.10
N ASP A 62 6.77 -24.25 11.98
CA ASP A 62 6.08 -23.48 10.94
C ASP A 62 4.55 -23.39 11.19
N VAL A 63 4.03 -24.21 12.11
CA VAL A 63 2.61 -24.24 12.51
C VAL A 63 2.34 -23.13 13.53
N GLN A 64 1.42 -22.21 13.20
CA GLN A 64 1.15 -21.03 14.03
C GLN A 64 0.06 -21.24 15.08
N GLU A 65 -0.82 -22.22 14.84
CA GLU A 65 -2.04 -22.48 15.63
C GLU A 65 -2.24 -23.99 15.76
N GLU A 66 -2.85 -24.45 16.86
CA GLU A 66 -3.11 -25.87 17.08
C GLU A 66 -4.07 -26.42 16.00
N LEU A 67 -3.58 -27.37 15.21
CA LEU A 67 -4.34 -28.01 14.14
C LEU A 67 -5.19 -29.15 14.72
N SER A 68 -6.37 -29.40 14.14
CA SER A 68 -7.26 -30.50 14.53
C SER A 68 -6.73 -31.91 14.22
N GLY A 69 -5.49 -32.03 13.72
CA GLY A 69 -4.77 -33.28 13.49
C GLY A 69 -4.67 -33.66 12.02
N ILE A 70 -4.52 -34.96 11.76
CA ILE A 70 -4.53 -35.52 10.41
C ILE A 70 -5.94 -35.37 9.82
N GLY A 71 -6.03 -34.93 8.56
CA GLY A 71 -7.26 -34.55 7.89
C GLY A 71 -7.67 -33.09 8.09
N ALA A 72 -6.92 -32.30 8.86
CA ALA A 72 -7.18 -30.86 9.00
C ALA A 72 -6.92 -30.12 7.68
N ASP A 73 -7.89 -29.31 7.24
CA ASP A 73 -7.69 -28.36 6.16
C ASP A 73 -6.85 -27.17 6.66
N VAL A 74 -5.87 -26.76 5.87
CA VAL A 74 -4.85 -25.76 6.24
C VAL A 74 -4.55 -24.78 5.11
N THR A 75 -4.10 -23.58 5.49
CA THR A 75 -3.51 -22.61 4.56
C THR A 75 -2.06 -22.32 4.95
N PHE A 76 -1.18 -22.19 3.97
CA PHE A 76 0.26 -22.01 4.17
C PHE A 76 0.90 -21.24 3.02
N PHE A 77 2.07 -20.65 3.25
CA PHE A 77 2.91 -20.16 2.16
C PHE A 77 3.90 -21.26 1.74
N LEU A 78 4.14 -21.36 0.45
CA LEU A 78 5.02 -22.39 -0.13
C LEU A 78 6.47 -21.90 -0.14
N TYR A 79 7.39 -22.72 0.34
CA TYR A 79 8.83 -22.51 0.24
C TYR A 79 9.55 -23.69 -0.43
N GLN A 80 10.78 -23.46 -0.84
CA GLN A 80 11.71 -24.43 -1.38
C GLN A 80 12.96 -24.48 -0.51
N ASP A 81 13.45 -25.68 -0.22
CA ASP A 81 14.78 -25.94 0.33
C ASP A 81 15.45 -27.10 -0.42
N ALA A 82 16.61 -27.57 0.06
CA ALA A 82 17.36 -28.67 -0.58
C ALA A 82 16.58 -29.99 -0.72
N ASN A 83 15.58 -30.22 0.14
CA ASN A 83 14.75 -31.42 0.22
C ASN A 83 13.45 -31.31 -0.61
N GLY A 84 13.19 -30.14 -1.22
CA GLY A 84 12.05 -29.88 -2.09
C GLY A 84 11.12 -28.81 -1.52
N LEU A 85 9.81 -29.02 -1.67
CA LEU A 85 8.78 -28.07 -1.24
C LEU A 85 8.35 -28.24 0.21
N GLY A 86 8.30 -27.13 0.93
CA GLY A 86 7.81 -27.01 2.29
C GLY A 86 6.73 -25.95 2.49
N ALA A 87 6.06 -26.01 3.62
CA ALA A 87 4.99 -25.12 4.04
C ALA A 87 5.43 -24.30 5.25
N MET A 88 5.38 -22.97 5.15
CA MET A 88 5.64 -22.04 6.26
C MET A 88 4.36 -21.27 6.64
N ASN A 89 4.31 -20.78 7.89
CA ASN A 89 3.19 -19.98 8.41
C ASN A 89 1.84 -20.71 8.24
N VAL A 90 1.85 -22.01 8.60
CA VAL A 90 0.72 -22.92 8.46
C VAL A 90 -0.34 -22.61 9.50
N ARG A 91 -1.59 -22.45 9.06
CA ARG A 91 -2.76 -22.13 9.89
C ARG A 91 -3.92 -23.04 9.51
N ALA A 92 -4.83 -23.30 10.43
CA ALA A 92 -6.09 -23.95 10.10
C ALA A 92 -6.84 -23.15 9.01
N ALA A 93 -7.39 -23.82 8.01
CA ALA A 93 -8.32 -23.19 7.09
C ALA A 93 -9.63 -22.92 7.84
N LYS A 94 -10.20 -21.72 7.67
CA LYS A 94 -11.59 -21.49 8.07
C LYS A 94 -12.46 -22.51 7.31
N PRO A 95 -13.45 -23.16 7.94
CA PRO A 95 -14.28 -24.16 7.28
C PRO A 95 -15.24 -23.50 6.29
N ASP A 96 -14.78 -23.26 5.07
CA ASP A 96 -15.62 -22.88 3.93
C ASP A 96 -16.57 -24.03 3.59
N ALA A 97 -17.87 -23.72 3.51
CA ALA A 97 -18.93 -24.69 3.24
C ALA A 97 -18.88 -25.34 1.83
N ALA A 98 -17.85 -25.04 1.03
CA ALA A 98 -17.74 -25.43 -0.37
C ALA A 98 -16.85 -26.68 -0.65
N SER A 99 -16.01 -27.12 0.30
CA SER A 99 -14.91 -28.06 -0.02
C SER A 99 -15.24 -29.58 0.06
N ARG A 100 -16.52 -29.97 0.02
CA ARG A 100 -16.93 -31.40 -0.01
C ARG A 100 -17.07 -32.00 -1.42
N LEU A 101 -16.15 -31.64 -2.31
CA LEU A 101 -15.93 -32.26 -3.61
C LEU A 101 -14.41 -32.46 -3.75
N THR A 102 -13.86 -33.64 -3.48
CA THR A 102 -13.88 -34.73 -4.47
C THR A 102 -13.44 -36.06 -3.84
N ALA A 103 -14.15 -37.15 -4.14
CA ALA A 103 -13.62 -38.50 -4.08
C ALA A 103 -13.21 -38.94 -5.50
N PRO A 104 -12.14 -39.74 -5.69
CA PRO A 104 -11.60 -40.00 -7.02
C PRO A 104 -12.47 -41.00 -7.80
N VAL A 105 -12.99 -40.57 -8.96
CA VAL A 105 -13.64 -41.44 -9.95
C VAL A 105 -12.67 -41.74 -11.09
N GLN A 106 -12.65 -43.01 -11.51
CA GLN A 106 -11.68 -43.56 -12.47
C GLN A 106 -11.89 -43.00 -13.90
N HIS A 107 -10.78 -42.70 -14.59
CA HIS A 107 -10.80 -42.33 -16.00
C HIS A 107 -11.27 -43.48 -16.91
N LYS A 108 -12.22 -43.18 -17.81
CA LYS A 108 -12.27 -43.74 -19.17
C LYS A 108 -12.49 -42.60 -20.16
N GLY A 109 -11.74 -42.61 -21.25
CA GLY A 109 -11.69 -41.50 -22.21
C GLY A 109 -12.76 -41.56 -23.31
N GLY A 110 -12.78 -40.50 -24.13
CA GLY A 110 -13.58 -40.41 -25.35
C GLY A 110 -13.16 -39.19 -26.17
N TYR A 111 -12.54 -39.43 -27.33
CA TYR A 111 -12.24 -38.38 -28.31
C TYR A 111 -13.51 -37.95 -29.06
N GLY A 112 -13.64 -36.67 -29.42
CA GLY A 112 -14.72 -36.16 -30.25
C GLY A 112 -14.34 -34.87 -30.99
N HIS A 113 -14.27 -34.93 -32.33
CA HIS A 113 -14.00 -33.80 -33.22
C HIS A 113 -15.29 -33.10 -33.71
N ALA A 114 -15.29 -31.77 -33.76
CA ALA A 114 -15.94 -30.91 -34.78
C ALA A 114 -15.46 -29.46 -34.53
N THR A 115 -14.80 -28.68 -35.41
CA THR A 115 -14.99 -28.28 -36.83
C THR A 115 -16.11 -27.27 -37.09
N GLY A 116 -15.73 -26.05 -37.50
CA GLY A 116 -16.60 -24.99 -38.05
C GLY A 116 -16.99 -23.91 -37.03
N ALA A 117 -17.12 -22.62 -37.39
CA ALA A 117 -16.76 -21.94 -38.65
C ALA A 117 -16.52 -20.43 -38.38
N ALA A 118 -15.86 -19.74 -39.31
CA ALA A 118 -15.55 -18.30 -39.18
C ALA A 118 -16.79 -17.42 -39.44
N GLY A 119 -16.95 -16.35 -38.65
CA GLY A 119 -17.99 -15.33 -38.82
C GLY A 119 -17.43 -13.92 -38.61
N ARG A 120 -16.97 -13.28 -39.69
CA ARG A 120 -16.40 -11.92 -39.68
C ARG A 120 -17.51 -10.92 -39.96
N LEU A 121 -17.87 -10.07 -38.99
CA LEU A 121 -18.77 -8.93 -39.21
C LEU A 121 -18.10 -7.62 -38.79
N GLN A 122 -17.89 -6.80 -39.82
CA GLN A 122 -17.50 -5.39 -39.80
C GLN A 122 -18.70 -4.65 -40.42
N TRP A 123 -19.03 -3.43 -39.99
CA TRP A 123 -19.44 -2.31 -40.87
C TRP A 123 -19.86 -1.05 -40.06
N ASN A 124 -19.11 0.03 -40.33
CA ASN A 124 -19.42 1.46 -40.31
C ASN A 124 -19.99 2.24 -39.10
N ALA A 125 -19.34 3.40 -38.92
CA ALA A 125 -19.88 4.60 -38.32
C ALA A 125 -20.71 5.43 -39.31
N SER A 126 -21.56 6.32 -38.79
CA SER A 126 -21.67 7.69 -39.34
C SER A 126 -22.23 8.69 -38.32
N SER A 127 -21.97 9.97 -38.59
CA SER A 127 -22.20 11.18 -37.80
C SER A 127 -23.64 11.49 -37.35
N ASN A 128 -23.81 12.12 -36.17
CA ASN A 128 -24.36 13.49 -36.14
C ASN A 128 -24.08 14.28 -34.83
N GLN A 129 -24.06 15.61 -34.96
CA GLN A 129 -23.94 16.64 -33.90
C GLN A 129 -25.35 17.01 -33.34
N PRO A 130 -25.55 17.74 -32.21
CA PRO A 130 -25.06 19.13 -32.06
C PRO A 130 -24.85 19.76 -30.64
N THR A 131 -24.30 20.99 -30.69
CA THR A 131 -24.43 22.18 -29.79
C THR A 131 -23.97 22.17 -28.31
N ALA A 132 -23.49 23.34 -27.88
CA ALA A 132 -22.81 23.59 -26.61
C ALA A 132 -23.60 24.49 -25.64
N LYS A 133 -23.44 24.27 -24.33
CA LYS A 133 -23.65 25.26 -23.24
C LYS A 133 -22.60 25.06 -22.14
N THR A 134 -22.44 26.10 -21.30
CA THR A 134 -21.30 26.35 -20.39
C THR A 134 -21.22 25.42 -19.16
N PRO A 135 -20.02 25.25 -18.55
CA PRO A 135 -19.80 24.29 -17.47
C PRO A 135 -20.26 24.82 -16.10
N ARG A 136 -20.98 23.98 -15.35
CA ARG A 136 -21.21 24.12 -13.91
C ARG A 136 -20.39 23.02 -13.22
N LEU A 137 -19.57 23.37 -12.24
CA LEU A 137 -18.71 22.41 -11.55
C LEU A 137 -19.56 21.40 -10.77
N THR A 138 -19.47 20.12 -11.15
CA THR A 138 -20.01 18.99 -10.40
C THR A 138 -18.88 18.09 -9.90
N PRO A 139 -19.05 17.38 -8.77
CA PRO A 139 -18.07 16.39 -8.31
C PRO A 139 -17.76 15.34 -9.38
N LYS A 140 -16.54 14.81 -9.33
CA LYS A 140 -15.95 13.96 -10.37
C LYS A 140 -16.58 12.55 -10.34
N GLY A 141 -17.66 12.36 -11.09
CA GLY A 141 -18.40 11.10 -11.10
C GLY A 141 -17.60 9.93 -11.67
N TYR A 142 -17.58 8.81 -10.95
CA TYR A 142 -17.12 7.51 -11.45
C TYR A 142 -18.13 6.96 -12.47
N GLY A 143 -18.00 7.39 -13.73
CA GLY A 143 -18.87 7.03 -14.85
C GLY A 143 -18.67 5.60 -15.37
N GLY A 144 -18.78 4.59 -14.51
CA GLY A 144 -18.92 3.19 -14.91
C GLY A 144 -20.40 2.88 -15.17
N GLY A 145 -20.78 2.64 -16.43
CA GLY A 145 -22.17 2.53 -16.88
C GLY A 145 -22.92 1.26 -16.46
N TYR A 146 -23.01 0.96 -15.17
CA TYR A 146 -23.87 -0.10 -14.65
C TYR A 146 -25.31 0.41 -14.54
N ALA A 147 -26.23 -0.23 -15.27
CA ALA A 147 -27.66 -0.01 -15.07
C ALA A 147 -28.06 -0.49 -13.65
N PRO A 148 -28.90 0.24 -12.90
CA PRO A 148 -29.26 -0.14 -11.53
C PRO A 148 -30.05 -1.48 -11.53
N VAL A 149 -29.43 -2.52 -10.96
CA VAL A 149 -30.01 -3.87 -10.89
C VAL A 149 -30.87 -4.01 -9.63
N THR A 150 -31.96 -3.25 -9.54
CA THR A 150 -32.89 -3.33 -8.39
C THR A 150 -34.01 -4.34 -8.63
N ARG A 151 -33.85 -5.55 -8.06
CA ARG A 151 -34.95 -6.53 -7.89
C ARG A 151 -35.34 -6.78 -6.42
N GLY A 152 -34.70 -6.09 -5.48
CA GLY A 152 -35.06 -6.08 -4.06
C GLY A 152 -35.63 -4.72 -3.65
N SER A 153 -36.44 -4.70 -2.58
CA SER A 153 -36.75 -3.45 -1.87
C SER A 153 -35.52 -3.05 -1.05
N VAL A 154 -35.03 -1.83 -1.24
CA VAL A 154 -33.99 -1.26 -0.37
C VAL A 154 -34.59 -0.97 1.00
N GLU A 155 -33.90 -1.32 2.07
CA GLU A 155 -34.31 -1.03 3.44
C GLU A 155 -34.07 0.45 3.82
N PRO A 156 -34.82 1.01 4.79
CA PRO A 156 -34.51 2.33 5.35
C PRO A 156 -33.08 2.37 5.92
N HIS A 157 -32.28 3.33 5.46
CA HIS A 157 -30.86 3.46 5.76
C HIS A 157 -30.53 3.36 7.26
N ASP A 158 -31.31 4.05 8.10
CA ASP A 158 -31.08 4.08 9.56
C ASP A 158 -31.17 2.68 10.20
N ARG A 159 -32.09 1.82 9.73
CA ARG A 159 -32.21 0.43 10.20
C ARG A 159 -31.05 -0.46 9.77
N VAL A 160 -30.40 -0.12 8.66
CA VAL A 160 -29.18 -0.81 8.22
C VAL A 160 -28.02 -0.37 9.11
N LEU A 161 -27.90 0.93 9.37
CA LEU A 161 -26.89 1.50 10.25
C LEU A 161 -26.94 0.95 11.69
N GLU A 162 -28.13 0.78 12.29
CA GLU A 162 -28.30 0.13 13.60
C GLU A 162 -27.64 -1.27 13.65
N ARG A 163 -27.82 -2.07 12.59
CA ARG A 163 -27.22 -3.41 12.48
C ARG A 163 -25.73 -3.34 12.21
N VAL A 164 -25.28 -2.44 11.34
CA VAL A 164 -23.85 -2.17 11.08
C VAL A 164 -23.11 -1.79 12.37
N HIS A 165 -23.67 -0.87 13.18
CA HIS A 165 -23.08 -0.47 14.46
C HIS A 165 -22.94 -1.67 15.41
N THR A 166 -23.99 -2.49 15.52
CA THR A 166 -24.00 -3.71 16.35
C THR A 166 -22.95 -4.74 15.88
N ALA A 167 -22.83 -4.95 14.56
CA ALA A 167 -21.86 -5.85 13.95
C ALA A 167 -20.41 -5.38 14.14
N LEU A 168 -20.17 -4.07 13.98
CA LEU A 168 -18.88 -3.43 14.27
C LEU A 168 -18.51 -3.57 15.75
N HIS A 169 -19.40 -3.20 16.68
CA HIS A 169 -19.11 -3.26 18.12
C HIS A 169 -18.68 -4.66 18.55
N LYS A 170 -19.43 -5.69 18.13
CA LYS A 170 -19.11 -7.10 18.43
C LYS A 170 -17.73 -7.53 17.88
N SER A 171 -17.42 -7.16 16.64
CA SER A 171 -16.19 -7.58 15.97
C SER A 171 -14.96 -6.82 16.48
N VAL A 172 -15.09 -5.50 16.66
CA VAL A 172 -14.03 -4.62 17.16
C VAL A 172 -13.74 -4.90 18.64
N ASN A 173 -14.74 -5.20 19.48
CA ASN A 173 -14.51 -5.61 20.88
C ASN A 173 -13.66 -6.89 20.96
N LYS A 174 -13.83 -7.83 20.02
CA LYS A 174 -13.02 -9.04 19.92
C LYS A 174 -11.59 -8.74 19.44
N ALA A 175 -11.41 -7.82 18.49
CA ALA A 175 -10.09 -7.43 17.98
C ALA A 175 -9.28 -6.67 19.04
N THR A 176 -9.87 -5.65 19.66
CA THR A 176 -9.22 -4.79 20.67
C THR A 176 -8.73 -5.54 21.90
N LYS A 177 -9.41 -6.62 22.31
CA LYS A 177 -8.94 -7.53 23.38
C LYS A 177 -7.55 -8.13 23.14
N LYS A 178 -7.08 -8.25 21.89
CA LYS A 178 -5.77 -8.81 21.55
C LYS A 178 -4.61 -7.82 21.69
N ILE A 179 -4.90 -6.52 21.75
CA ILE A 179 -3.92 -5.42 21.73
C ILE A 179 -4.07 -4.46 22.92
N ALA A 180 -4.94 -4.80 23.87
CA ALA A 180 -5.33 -3.94 24.99
C ALA A 180 -4.17 -3.67 25.98
N ASP A 181 -3.15 -4.52 25.97
CA ASP A 181 -1.90 -4.40 26.72
C ASP A 181 -0.86 -3.51 26.01
N GLN A 182 -1.03 -3.24 24.72
CA GLN A 182 -0.15 -2.39 23.90
C GLN A 182 -0.61 -0.94 23.83
N GLU A 183 -1.92 -0.68 23.96
CA GLU A 183 -2.47 0.66 24.07
C GLU A 183 -2.20 1.24 25.47
N LYS A 184 -1.83 2.53 25.52
CA LYS A 184 -1.43 3.25 26.74
C LYS A 184 -2.34 4.43 27.07
N ASP A 185 -2.97 5.01 26.06
CA ASP A 185 -3.74 6.24 26.17
C ASP A 185 -5.23 5.99 26.44
N TRP A 186 -5.74 4.81 26.03
CA TRP A 186 -7.15 4.44 26.10
C TRP A 186 -7.32 3.06 26.74
N ASP A 187 -8.34 2.90 27.58
CA ASP A 187 -8.76 1.56 28.01
C ASP A 187 -9.40 0.77 26.85
N GLN A 188 -9.60 -0.54 27.06
CA GLN A 188 -10.14 -1.45 26.04
C GLN A 188 -11.55 -1.07 25.55
N ALA A 189 -12.34 -0.35 26.35
CA ALA A 189 -13.70 0.05 26.00
C ALA A 189 -13.70 1.34 25.17
N GLU A 190 -12.92 2.35 25.55
CA GLU A 190 -12.75 3.60 24.79
C GLU A 190 -12.02 3.34 23.46
N LEU A 191 -11.00 2.45 23.45
CA LEU A 191 -10.35 1.98 22.22
C LEU A 191 -11.36 1.33 21.26
N CYS A 192 -12.19 0.42 21.77
CA CYS A 192 -13.25 -0.23 20.98
C CYS A 192 -14.25 0.80 20.42
N LYS A 193 -14.77 1.69 21.25
CA LYS A 193 -15.70 2.76 20.88
C LYS A 193 -15.13 3.71 19.82
N ARG A 194 -13.83 4.07 19.91
CA ARG A 194 -13.14 4.91 18.91
C ARG A 194 -13.02 4.21 17.56
N ILE A 195 -12.55 2.96 17.54
CA ILE A 195 -12.41 2.20 16.29
C ILE A 195 -13.79 1.97 15.65
N VAL A 196 -14.82 1.61 16.43
CA VAL A 196 -16.20 1.51 15.92
C VAL A 196 -16.65 2.83 15.28
N ARG A 197 -16.40 3.98 15.91
CA ARG A 197 -16.73 5.30 15.34
C ARG A 197 -16.04 5.55 13.99
N TYR A 198 -14.75 5.24 13.87
CA TYR A 198 -14.02 5.42 12.61
C TYR A 198 -14.56 4.53 11.48
N LEU A 199 -14.83 3.25 11.77
CA LEU A 199 -15.36 2.32 10.77
C LEU A 199 -16.82 2.62 10.41
N TYR A 200 -17.64 3.00 11.40
CA TYR A 200 -19.05 3.35 11.22
C TYR A 200 -19.22 4.58 10.33
N LYS A 201 -18.33 5.58 10.42
CA LYS A 201 -18.31 6.73 9.50
C LYS A 201 -18.23 6.31 8.03
N GLY A 202 -17.53 5.21 7.73
CA GLY A 202 -17.48 4.66 6.37
C GLY A 202 -18.81 4.11 5.86
N ALA A 203 -19.72 3.69 6.76
CA ALA A 203 -21.02 3.13 6.42
C ALA A 203 -22.14 4.17 6.29
N GLN A 204 -21.94 5.40 6.77
CA GLN A 204 -22.97 6.46 6.80
C GLN A 204 -23.39 7.02 5.43
N ALA A 205 -22.73 6.60 4.35
CA ALA A 205 -23.00 7.05 2.99
C ALA A 205 -24.23 6.30 2.40
N PRO A 206 -25.40 6.96 2.24
CA PRO A 206 -26.63 6.27 1.83
C PRO A 206 -26.56 5.70 0.40
N GLU A 207 -25.66 6.21 -0.45
CA GLU A 207 -25.42 5.67 -1.78
C GLU A 207 -24.90 4.21 -1.76
N LEU A 208 -24.28 3.75 -0.67
CA LEU A 208 -23.80 2.37 -0.52
C LEU A 208 -24.92 1.32 -0.68
N LEU A 209 -26.17 1.70 -0.40
CA LEU A 209 -27.35 0.84 -0.61
C LEU A 209 -27.83 0.79 -2.07
N THR A 210 -27.31 1.66 -2.94
CA THR A 210 -27.75 1.82 -4.34
C THR A 210 -26.64 1.55 -5.37
N LEU A 211 -25.38 1.66 -4.96
CA LEU A 211 -24.20 1.29 -5.75
C LEU A 211 -24.14 -0.22 -5.98
N HIS A 212 -23.48 -0.65 -7.07
CA HIS A 212 -23.15 -2.06 -7.25
C HIS A 212 -22.25 -2.53 -6.11
N TRP A 213 -22.56 -3.67 -5.49
CA TRP A 213 -21.99 -4.03 -4.19
C TRP A 213 -20.45 -4.08 -4.15
N HIS A 214 -19.76 -4.43 -5.24
CA HIS A 214 -18.29 -4.34 -5.31
C HIS A 214 -17.79 -2.90 -5.06
N GLN A 215 -18.44 -1.90 -5.69
CA GLN A 215 -18.08 -0.49 -5.55
C GLN A 215 -18.43 0.03 -4.16
N ALA A 216 -19.57 -0.41 -3.61
CA ALA A 216 -19.95 -0.10 -2.23
C ALA A 216 -18.94 -0.69 -1.22
N ALA A 217 -18.43 -1.91 -1.45
CA ALA A 217 -17.43 -2.55 -0.60
C ALA A 217 -16.12 -1.76 -0.61
N GLU A 218 -15.62 -1.37 -1.79
CA GLU A 218 -14.42 -0.54 -1.92
C GLU A 218 -14.58 0.84 -1.25
N GLN A 219 -15.69 1.54 -1.53
CA GLN A 219 -15.97 2.87 -0.95
C GLN A 219 -16.13 2.81 0.58
N PHE A 220 -16.78 1.77 1.11
CA PHE A 220 -16.92 1.54 2.55
C PHE A 220 -15.55 1.41 3.22
N VAL A 221 -14.68 0.53 2.69
CA VAL A 221 -13.35 0.27 3.25
C VAL A 221 -12.44 1.50 3.12
N ASP A 222 -12.41 2.17 1.96
CA ASP A 222 -11.64 3.42 1.76
C ASP A 222 -12.01 4.49 2.81
N THR A 223 -13.31 4.76 2.98
CA THR A 223 -13.80 5.82 3.87
C THR A 223 -13.55 5.50 5.34
N ALA A 224 -13.76 4.24 5.73
CA ALA A 224 -13.52 3.75 7.09
C ALA A 224 -12.02 3.78 7.45
N MET A 225 -11.16 3.32 6.53
CA MET A 225 -9.70 3.32 6.73
C MET A 225 -9.12 4.72 6.80
N GLN A 226 -9.68 5.71 6.08
CA GLN A 226 -9.22 7.10 6.17
C GLN A 226 -9.29 7.62 7.63
N GLY A 227 -10.39 7.37 8.33
CA GLY A 227 -10.55 7.79 9.74
C GLY A 227 -9.66 7.00 10.70
N PHE A 228 -9.52 5.70 10.47
CA PHE A 228 -8.71 4.81 11.29
C PHE A 228 -7.20 5.09 11.15
N THR A 229 -6.66 5.12 9.93
CA THR A 229 -5.23 5.43 9.69
C THR A 229 -4.86 6.83 10.18
N ALA A 230 -5.73 7.84 10.00
CA ALA A 230 -5.46 9.19 10.47
C ALA A 230 -5.41 9.33 12.01
N SER A 231 -6.09 8.44 12.75
CA SER A 231 -6.22 8.52 14.21
C SER A 231 -5.35 7.52 14.97
N CYS A 232 -4.88 6.46 14.29
CA CYS A 232 -4.19 5.33 14.90
C CYS A 232 -2.93 4.90 14.15
N GLY A 233 -2.58 5.49 13.01
CA GLY A 233 -1.47 5.04 12.15
C GLY A 233 -0.06 5.16 12.74
N ASP A 234 0.08 5.92 13.83
CA ASP A 234 1.28 6.08 14.64
C ASP A 234 1.36 5.10 15.84
N LYS A 235 0.25 4.41 16.16
CA LYS A 235 0.17 3.47 17.29
C LYS A 235 0.99 2.20 17.01
N PRO A 236 1.70 1.65 18.00
CA PRO A 236 2.55 0.47 17.79
C PRO A 236 1.74 -0.76 17.35
N TRP A 237 0.52 -0.92 17.88
CA TRP A 237 -0.38 -2.03 17.57
C TRP A 237 -1.11 -1.90 16.22
N PHE A 238 -0.96 -0.79 15.49
CA PHE A 238 -1.77 -0.49 14.29
C PHE A 238 -1.76 -1.61 13.25
N PHE A 239 -0.58 -2.17 12.97
CA PHE A 239 -0.38 -3.26 12.00
C PHE A 239 -0.68 -4.66 12.58
N GLU A 240 -0.88 -4.79 13.89
CA GLU A 240 -1.20 -6.05 14.56
C GLU A 240 -2.72 -6.28 14.69
N MET A 241 -3.52 -5.22 14.59
CA MET A 241 -4.97 -5.32 14.74
C MET A 241 -5.65 -5.80 13.45
N ASP A 242 -6.23 -7.01 13.50
CA ASP A 242 -7.04 -7.58 12.43
C ASP A 242 -8.49 -7.03 12.44
N LEU A 243 -8.82 -6.22 11.43
CA LEU A 243 -10.17 -5.67 11.21
C LEU A 243 -10.99 -6.42 10.14
N THR A 244 -10.47 -7.49 9.51
CA THR A 244 -11.14 -8.20 8.41
C THR A 244 -12.56 -8.64 8.79
N SER A 245 -12.72 -9.23 9.98
CA SER A 245 -14.02 -9.64 10.52
C SER A 245 -14.96 -8.47 10.81
N ALA A 246 -14.45 -7.27 11.12
CA ALA A 246 -15.28 -6.09 11.33
C ALA A 246 -15.82 -5.56 10.00
N PHE A 247 -14.96 -5.45 8.98
CA PHE A 247 -15.37 -5.07 7.63
C PHE A 247 -16.37 -6.05 7.02
N GLY A 248 -16.10 -7.35 7.08
CA GLY A 248 -16.99 -8.40 6.56
C GLY A 248 -18.39 -8.36 7.18
N MET A 249 -18.48 -8.37 8.51
CA MET A 249 -19.77 -8.36 9.21
C MET A 249 -20.54 -7.05 9.02
N ALA A 250 -19.85 -5.90 9.04
CA ALA A 250 -20.48 -4.60 8.81
C ALA A 250 -21.04 -4.48 7.38
N PHE A 251 -20.22 -4.79 6.37
CA PHE A 251 -20.64 -4.66 4.99
C PHE A 251 -21.74 -5.67 4.60
N TRP A 252 -21.81 -6.83 5.26
CA TRP A 252 -22.89 -7.79 5.04
C TRP A 252 -24.27 -7.26 5.43
N GLU A 253 -24.35 -6.40 6.45
CA GLU A 253 -25.60 -5.70 6.80
C GLU A 253 -25.98 -4.66 5.74
N ILE A 254 -25.00 -3.91 5.20
CA ILE A 254 -25.18 -2.97 4.07
C ILE A 254 -25.68 -3.71 2.83
N LEU A 255 -25.03 -4.81 2.46
CA LEU A 255 -25.42 -5.66 1.34
C LEU A 255 -26.85 -6.18 1.51
N SER A 256 -27.18 -6.70 2.70
CA SER A 256 -28.52 -7.21 3.02
C SER A 256 -29.59 -6.12 2.88
N GLY A 257 -29.33 -4.92 3.40
CA GLY A 257 -30.22 -3.76 3.28
C GLY A 257 -30.37 -3.22 1.86
N SER A 258 -29.37 -3.41 0.99
CA SER A 258 -29.44 -3.01 -0.43
C SER A 258 -30.34 -3.91 -1.29
N GLY A 259 -30.72 -5.10 -0.79
CA GLY A 259 -31.45 -6.11 -1.54
C GLY A 259 -30.66 -6.78 -2.67
N GLN A 260 -29.37 -6.49 -2.81
CA GLN A 260 -28.45 -7.19 -3.72
C GLN A 260 -28.11 -8.59 -3.18
N ARG A 261 -27.53 -9.44 -4.03
CA ARG A 261 -27.09 -10.79 -3.67
C ARG A 261 -25.65 -11.00 -4.11
N ALA A 262 -24.82 -11.47 -3.20
CA ALA A 262 -23.45 -11.91 -3.43
C ALA A 262 -23.16 -13.15 -2.58
N GLN A 263 -22.10 -13.89 -2.89
CA GLN A 263 -21.63 -14.96 -2.01
C GLN A 263 -20.74 -14.37 -0.90
N TRP A 264 -20.85 -14.89 0.33
CA TRP A 264 -20.04 -14.41 1.46
C TRP A 264 -18.54 -14.44 1.14
N SER A 265 -18.03 -15.52 0.55
CA SER A 265 -16.63 -15.69 0.18
C SER A 265 -16.14 -14.66 -0.85
N GLU A 266 -17.01 -14.25 -1.77
CA GLU A 266 -16.72 -13.21 -2.76
C GLU A 266 -16.62 -11.83 -2.10
N VAL A 267 -17.55 -11.54 -1.18
CA VAL A 267 -17.58 -10.31 -0.38
C VAL A 267 -16.38 -10.21 0.54
N GLU A 268 -16.06 -11.27 1.29
CA GLU A 268 -14.89 -11.33 2.18
C GLU A 268 -13.58 -11.17 1.37
N ALA A 269 -13.47 -11.77 0.18
CA ALA A 269 -12.31 -11.61 -0.69
C ALA A 269 -12.11 -10.17 -1.19
N VAL A 270 -13.18 -9.48 -1.61
CA VAL A 270 -13.10 -8.07 -2.05
C VAL A 270 -12.73 -7.15 -0.89
N LEU A 271 -13.39 -7.29 0.26
CA LEU A 271 -13.14 -6.46 1.45
C LEU A 271 -11.73 -6.67 2.00
N ASN A 272 -11.28 -7.92 2.13
CA ASN A 272 -9.94 -8.23 2.66
C ASN A 272 -8.84 -7.75 1.71
N SER A 273 -8.97 -8.00 0.40
CA SER A 273 -8.02 -7.49 -0.62
C SER A 273 -7.88 -5.96 -0.56
N LYS A 274 -9.01 -5.26 -0.42
CA LYS A 274 -9.04 -3.80 -0.30
C LYS A 274 -8.44 -3.29 1.02
N TYR A 275 -8.72 -3.97 2.13
CA TYR A 275 -8.15 -3.66 3.44
C TYR A 275 -6.63 -3.88 3.45
N GLU A 276 -6.15 -5.05 2.99
CA GLU A 276 -4.73 -5.38 2.86
C GLU A 276 -4.00 -4.35 2.00
N GLN A 277 -4.56 -3.95 0.85
CA GLN A 277 -3.99 -2.89 0.00
C GLN A 277 -3.79 -1.55 0.76
N LEU A 278 -4.72 -1.17 1.63
CA LEU A 278 -4.63 0.07 2.40
C LEU A 278 -3.68 -0.04 3.61
N MET A 279 -3.56 -1.23 4.20
CA MET A 279 -2.55 -1.52 5.23
C MET A 279 -1.13 -1.50 4.62
N ASP A 280 -0.92 -2.12 3.46
CA ASP A 280 0.33 -2.09 2.71
C ASP A 280 0.71 -0.65 2.32
N LEU A 281 -0.26 0.16 1.86
CA LEU A 281 -0.05 1.57 1.57
C LEU A 281 0.33 2.36 2.82
N SER A 282 -0.34 2.11 3.95
CA SER A 282 -0.02 2.77 5.23
C SER A 282 1.39 2.41 5.71
N LEU A 283 1.81 1.14 5.55
CA LEU A 283 3.16 0.67 5.89
C LEU A 283 4.23 1.27 4.98
N LEU A 284 3.94 1.39 3.67
CA LEU A 284 4.80 2.04 2.68
C LEU A 284 5.00 3.52 2.98
N GLU A 285 3.94 4.24 3.34
CA GLU A 285 4.03 5.65 3.70
C GLU A 285 4.80 5.87 5.00
N LYS A 286 4.57 5.03 6.01
CA LYS A 286 5.34 5.03 7.25
C LYS A 286 6.83 4.76 6.98
N ALA A 287 7.15 3.73 6.20
CA ALA A 287 8.53 3.42 5.83
C ALA A 287 9.23 4.60 5.11
N MET A 288 8.56 5.24 4.13
CA MET A 288 9.13 6.42 3.47
C MET A 288 9.34 7.61 4.42
N TRP A 289 8.44 7.80 5.39
CA TRP A 289 8.56 8.85 6.39
C TRP A 289 9.71 8.59 7.36
N ASP A 290 9.79 7.36 7.88
CA ASP A 290 10.83 6.92 8.82
C ASP A 290 12.22 6.96 8.16
N SER A 291 12.37 6.49 6.91
CA SER A 291 13.64 6.62 6.16
C SER A 291 14.02 8.07 5.87
N ALA A 292 13.05 8.95 5.58
CA ALA A 292 13.31 10.38 5.41
C ALA A 292 13.68 11.06 6.75
N GLY A 293 13.14 10.59 7.87
CA GLY A 293 13.49 11.04 9.22
C GLY A 293 14.85 10.55 9.70
N ALA A 294 15.24 9.33 9.34
CA ALA A 294 16.59 8.81 9.63
C ALA A 294 17.68 9.62 8.93
N LEU A 295 17.41 10.13 7.72
CA LEU A 295 18.30 11.04 7.00
C LEU A 295 18.20 12.50 7.48
N ILE A 296 17.01 12.97 7.83
CA ILE A 296 16.71 14.36 8.21
C ILE A 296 15.90 14.37 9.52
N PRO A 297 16.55 14.19 10.69
CA PRO A 297 15.84 14.02 11.96
C PRO A 297 15.13 15.29 12.42
N ASP A 298 15.88 16.39 12.56
CA ASP A 298 15.43 17.61 13.28
C ASP A 298 14.84 18.71 12.36
N GLN A 299 14.75 18.46 11.06
CA GLN A 299 14.28 19.45 10.06
C GLN A 299 12.99 18.97 9.39
N GLU A 300 11.91 18.86 10.17
CA GLU A 300 10.60 18.35 9.73
C GLU A 300 10.05 18.97 8.42
N PRO A 301 10.12 20.30 8.19
CA PRO A 301 9.69 20.88 6.93
C PRO A 301 10.48 20.40 5.70
N LEU A 302 11.73 19.96 5.89
CA LEU A 302 12.55 19.32 4.85
C LEU A 302 12.22 17.83 4.73
N ARG A 303 12.13 17.09 5.85
CA ARG A 303 11.67 15.69 5.92
C ARG A 303 10.36 15.48 5.15
N ASN A 304 9.36 16.34 5.38
CA ASN A 304 8.06 16.29 4.71
C ASN A 304 8.15 16.53 3.19
N LYS A 305 9.03 17.44 2.74
CA LYS A 305 9.29 17.65 1.30
C LYS A 305 9.99 16.44 0.67
N LEU A 306 10.95 15.83 1.36
CA LEU A 306 11.64 14.61 0.91
C LEU A 306 10.67 13.42 0.82
N TYR A 307 9.88 13.15 1.87
CA TYR A 307 8.81 12.14 1.86
C TYR A 307 7.84 12.34 0.68
N LYS A 308 7.35 13.57 0.44
CA LYS A 308 6.48 13.88 -0.70
C LYS A 308 7.16 13.63 -2.05
N ALA A 309 8.46 13.91 -2.17
CA ALA A 309 9.23 13.62 -3.38
C ALA A 309 9.42 12.10 -3.59
N LEU A 310 9.70 11.34 -2.52
CA LEU A 310 9.81 9.87 -2.54
C LEU A 310 8.48 9.23 -2.97
N LYS A 311 7.37 9.57 -2.31
CA LYS A 311 6.02 9.08 -2.62
C LYS A 311 5.60 9.39 -4.06
N ALA A 312 5.82 10.63 -4.51
CA ALA A 312 5.52 11.03 -5.88
C ALA A 312 6.50 10.46 -6.93
N GLY A 313 7.71 10.05 -6.52
CA GLY A 313 8.66 9.33 -7.38
C GLY A 313 8.27 7.87 -7.56
N HIS A 314 7.88 7.23 -6.46
CA HIS A 314 7.53 5.81 -6.38
C HIS A 314 6.39 5.44 -7.32
N GLY A 315 5.27 6.17 -7.27
CA GLY A 315 4.12 5.92 -8.14
C GLY A 315 4.41 6.11 -9.64
N ILE A 316 5.35 7.01 -10.00
CA ILE A 316 5.80 7.18 -11.39
C ILE A 316 6.64 5.97 -11.82
N ALA A 317 7.63 5.59 -11.00
CA ALA A 317 8.52 4.48 -11.29
C ALA A 317 7.80 3.13 -11.34
N LEU A 318 6.83 2.88 -10.44
CA LEU A 318 6.01 1.68 -10.44
C LEU A 318 5.17 1.58 -11.72
N LYS A 319 4.56 2.70 -12.15
CA LYS A 319 3.83 2.74 -13.41
C LYS A 319 4.74 2.41 -14.59
N GLU A 320 5.90 3.06 -14.67
CA GLU A 320 6.89 2.83 -15.74
C GLU A 320 7.36 1.37 -15.79
N ALA A 321 7.70 0.77 -14.65
CA ALA A 321 8.17 -0.62 -14.57
C ALA A 321 7.06 -1.66 -14.84
N THR A 322 5.80 -1.32 -14.57
CA THR A 322 4.64 -2.23 -14.82
C THR A 322 4.16 -2.15 -16.27
N GLU A 323 4.21 -0.96 -16.89
CA GLU A 323 3.84 -0.74 -18.30
C GLU A 323 4.98 -1.08 -19.28
N ALA A 324 6.18 -1.39 -18.76
CA ALA A 324 7.34 -1.76 -19.57
C ALA A 324 7.09 -3.01 -20.44
N PRO A 325 7.64 -3.08 -21.67
CA PRO A 325 7.62 -4.28 -22.50
C PRO A 325 8.23 -5.51 -21.80
N ARG A 326 8.10 -6.70 -22.43
CA ARG A 326 8.55 -8.00 -21.89
C ARG A 326 10.05 -8.02 -21.48
N MET A 327 10.31 -7.66 -20.23
CA MET A 327 11.60 -7.75 -19.54
C MET A 327 11.60 -8.93 -18.55
N GLY A 328 12.77 -9.27 -18.00
CA GLY A 328 12.86 -10.14 -16.81
C GLY A 328 12.46 -9.41 -15.53
N ASP A 329 12.11 -10.15 -14.48
CA ASP A 329 11.66 -9.55 -13.20
C ASP A 329 12.76 -8.73 -12.52
N LEU A 330 14.01 -9.23 -12.53
CA LEU A 330 15.18 -8.46 -12.04
C LEU A 330 15.32 -7.14 -12.80
N GLN A 331 15.22 -7.17 -14.13
CA GLN A 331 15.31 -5.98 -14.97
C GLN A 331 14.16 -4.99 -14.73
N ARG A 332 12.96 -5.47 -14.35
CA ARG A 332 11.85 -4.61 -13.92
C ARG A 332 12.14 -3.93 -12.59
N VAL A 333 12.73 -4.63 -11.63
CA VAL A 333 13.14 -4.04 -10.34
C VAL A 333 14.31 -3.05 -10.51
N GLU A 334 15.26 -3.35 -11.39
CA GLU A 334 16.34 -2.43 -11.81
C GLU A 334 15.77 -1.15 -12.45
N LEU A 335 14.85 -1.28 -13.40
CA LEU A 335 14.15 -0.16 -14.04
C LEU A 335 13.37 0.69 -13.03
N PHE A 336 12.58 0.05 -12.17
CA PHE A 336 11.85 0.71 -11.09
C PHE A 336 12.81 1.51 -10.19
N THR A 337 13.87 0.87 -9.69
CA THR A 337 14.81 1.48 -8.74
C THR A 337 15.49 2.70 -9.37
N LYS A 338 15.93 2.58 -10.62
CA LYS A 338 16.53 3.68 -11.37
C LYS A 338 15.55 4.84 -11.58
N ALA A 339 14.36 4.56 -12.11
CA ALA A 339 13.33 5.57 -12.33
C ALA A 339 12.89 6.26 -11.02
N TRP A 340 12.89 5.53 -9.90
CA TRP A 340 12.54 6.07 -8.60
C TRP A 340 13.63 6.99 -8.04
N VAL A 341 14.91 6.59 -8.07
CA VAL A 341 16.06 7.44 -7.71
C VAL A 341 16.06 8.71 -8.56
N ASP A 342 15.98 8.58 -9.90
CA ASP A 342 15.91 9.73 -10.81
C ASP A 342 14.72 10.65 -10.44
N SER A 343 13.51 10.12 -10.31
CA SER A 343 12.30 10.92 -10.09
C SER A 343 12.24 11.58 -8.70
N ALA A 344 12.69 10.88 -7.65
CA ALA A 344 12.68 11.41 -6.29
C ALA A 344 13.77 12.46 -6.10
N ILE A 345 15.02 12.16 -6.44
CA ILE A 345 16.16 13.06 -6.17
C ILE A 345 16.11 14.32 -7.05
N ASN A 346 15.67 14.23 -8.32
CA ASN A 346 15.41 15.43 -9.12
C ASN A 346 14.30 16.34 -8.53
N LYS A 347 13.42 15.84 -7.66
CA LYS A 347 12.39 16.62 -6.96
C LYS A 347 12.85 17.13 -5.59
N SER A 348 13.77 16.43 -4.92
CA SER A 348 14.24 16.75 -3.56
C SER A 348 15.66 17.33 -3.48
N TYR A 349 16.40 17.50 -4.58
CA TYR A 349 17.79 17.99 -4.53
C TYR A 349 17.97 19.25 -3.68
N SER A 350 17.07 20.24 -3.81
CA SER A 350 17.14 21.49 -3.05
C SER A 350 16.79 21.33 -1.57
N VAL A 351 16.09 20.25 -1.21
CA VAL A 351 15.85 19.84 0.17
C VAL A 351 17.13 19.23 0.76
N LEU A 352 17.82 18.40 -0.02
CA LEU A 352 19.08 17.76 0.38
C LEU A 352 20.25 18.76 0.47
N GLU A 353 20.30 19.76 -0.42
CA GLU A 353 21.25 20.88 -0.35
C GLU A 353 20.99 21.83 0.83
N GLN A 354 19.72 21.98 1.25
CA GLN A 354 19.32 22.80 2.41
C GLN A 354 19.49 22.08 3.74
N ALA A 355 19.49 20.75 3.74
CA ALA A 355 19.65 19.96 4.94
C ALA A 355 21.06 20.14 5.53
N GLU A 356 21.13 20.23 6.86
CA GLU A 356 22.40 20.24 7.60
C GLU A 356 23.37 19.14 7.11
N GLY A 357 24.64 19.51 6.91
CA GLY A 357 25.66 18.62 6.34
C GLY A 357 25.70 18.56 4.81
N ASN A 358 24.76 19.17 4.08
CA ASN A 358 24.62 19.09 2.62
C ASN A 358 24.53 17.64 2.12
N LEU A 359 23.34 17.06 2.29
CA LEU A 359 23.03 15.66 2.03
C LEU A 359 22.86 15.34 0.52
N MET A 360 23.17 16.30 -0.36
CA MET A 360 23.18 16.11 -1.82
C MET A 360 24.50 15.49 -2.29
N ASN A 361 24.79 14.29 -1.81
CA ASN A 361 26.00 13.50 -2.10
C ASN A 361 25.67 12.02 -2.33
N GLU A 362 26.60 11.26 -2.93
CA GLU A 362 26.38 9.85 -3.29
C GLU A 362 26.06 8.98 -2.06
N ASP A 363 26.84 9.09 -0.98
CA ASP A 363 26.68 8.28 0.23
C ASP A 363 25.29 8.47 0.88
N SER A 364 24.83 9.73 1.01
CA SER A 364 23.55 10.07 1.63
C SER A 364 22.36 9.56 0.81
N VAL A 365 22.46 9.60 -0.53
CA VAL A 365 21.41 9.10 -1.43
C VAL A 365 21.41 7.57 -1.50
N VAL A 366 22.59 6.92 -1.49
CA VAL A 366 22.68 5.46 -1.33
C VAL A 366 22.03 5.06 -0.01
N GLN A 367 22.47 5.63 1.13
CA GLN A 367 21.94 5.30 2.45
C GLN A 367 20.41 5.45 2.51
N LEU A 368 19.85 6.55 1.98
CA LEU A 368 18.40 6.76 1.92
C LEU A 368 17.68 5.60 1.20
N PHE A 369 18.18 5.19 0.03
CA PHE A 369 17.57 4.11 -0.72
C PHE A 369 17.85 2.73 -0.14
N GLN A 370 18.96 2.53 0.57
CA GLN A 370 19.21 1.30 1.35
C GLN A 370 18.19 1.15 2.48
N GLU A 371 17.89 2.22 3.22
CA GLU A 371 16.80 2.20 4.20
C GLU A 371 15.44 1.97 3.53
N LEU A 372 15.17 2.54 2.35
CA LEU A 372 13.92 2.27 1.64
C LEU A 372 13.82 0.82 1.09
N VAL A 373 14.94 0.17 0.78
CA VAL A 373 14.95 -1.26 0.41
C VAL A 373 14.56 -2.12 1.60
N ALA A 374 15.17 -1.91 2.78
CA ALA A 374 14.92 -2.72 3.97
C ALA A 374 14.62 -1.86 5.23
N PRO A 375 13.46 -1.17 5.28
CA PRO A 375 13.17 -0.11 6.26
C PRO A 375 12.97 -0.59 7.69
N PHE A 376 12.73 -1.89 7.88
CA PHE A 376 12.58 -2.54 9.17
C PHE A 376 13.69 -3.58 9.42
N GLY A 377 14.84 -3.42 8.75
CA GLY A 377 15.98 -4.34 8.80
C GLY A 377 15.86 -5.51 7.81
N GLU A 378 16.95 -6.28 7.71
CA GLU A 378 17.04 -7.39 6.74
C GLU A 378 16.06 -8.54 7.05
N GLU A 379 15.84 -8.86 8.32
CA GLU A 379 14.97 -9.97 8.74
C GLU A 379 13.47 -9.73 8.45
N HIS A 380 13.05 -8.47 8.31
CA HIS A 380 11.65 -8.13 8.05
C HIS A 380 11.34 -8.22 6.56
N PRO A 381 10.27 -8.88 6.10
CA PRO A 381 10.05 -9.15 4.67
C PRO A 381 9.63 -7.92 3.83
N PHE A 382 9.16 -6.85 4.46
CA PHE A 382 8.70 -5.64 3.77
C PHE A 382 9.83 -4.89 3.04
N SER A 383 9.45 -4.18 1.98
CA SER A 383 10.29 -3.28 1.20
C SER A 383 9.45 -2.17 0.58
N CYS A 384 10.04 -1.00 0.37
CA CYS A 384 9.41 -0.01 -0.50
C CYS A 384 9.48 -0.40 -1.99
N ILE A 385 10.29 -1.40 -2.37
CA ILE A 385 10.24 -1.98 -3.72
C ILE A 385 8.95 -2.81 -3.88
N PRO A 386 8.06 -2.46 -4.83
CA PRO A 386 6.73 -3.06 -4.92
C PRO A 386 6.73 -4.58 -5.09
N ALA A 387 5.92 -5.26 -4.26
CA ALA A 387 5.79 -6.72 -4.26
C ALA A 387 5.46 -7.31 -5.65
N VAL A 388 4.67 -6.60 -6.46
CA VAL A 388 4.32 -7.00 -7.84
C VAL A 388 5.54 -7.14 -8.77
N LEU A 389 6.68 -6.51 -8.45
CA LEU A 389 7.92 -6.62 -9.20
C LEU A 389 8.88 -7.67 -8.61
N THR A 390 8.72 -8.03 -7.33
CA THR A 390 9.63 -8.91 -6.57
C THR A 390 9.05 -10.30 -6.26
N GLN A 391 7.79 -10.58 -6.59
CA GLN A 391 7.09 -11.85 -6.31
C GLN A 391 7.88 -13.14 -6.62
N SER A 392 8.66 -13.16 -7.69
CA SER A 392 9.41 -14.34 -8.17
C SER A 392 10.87 -14.40 -7.70
N ILE A 393 11.49 -13.23 -7.48
CA ILE A 393 12.92 -13.07 -7.20
C ILE A 393 13.23 -12.74 -5.73
N GLY A 394 12.21 -12.31 -4.97
CA GLY A 394 12.36 -11.78 -3.62
C GLY A 394 12.78 -10.31 -3.59
N ARG A 395 12.92 -9.76 -2.38
CA ARG A 395 13.44 -8.42 -2.16
C ARG A 395 14.95 -8.39 -2.49
N PRO A 396 15.48 -7.34 -3.14
CA PRO A 396 16.91 -7.08 -3.19
C PRO A 396 17.53 -6.94 -1.77
N PRO A 397 18.82 -7.27 -1.58
CA PRO A 397 19.49 -7.05 -0.30
C PRO A 397 19.75 -5.55 -0.07
N LYS A 398 19.96 -5.12 1.18
CA LYS A 398 20.22 -3.72 1.51
C LYS A 398 21.52 -3.20 0.92
N ASP A 399 22.53 -4.05 0.74
CA ASP A 399 23.84 -3.70 0.16
C ASP A 399 23.91 -3.84 -1.38
N TRP A 400 22.78 -4.00 -2.07
CA TRP A 400 22.70 -4.28 -3.51
C TRP A 400 23.56 -3.33 -4.38
N ASP A 401 24.63 -3.86 -4.97
CA ASP A 401 25.60 -3.12 -5.81
C ASP A 401 24.97 -2.26 -6.91
N PHE A 402 23.86 -2.73 -7.49
CA PHE A 402 23.14 -2.00 -8.53
C PHE A 402 22.59 -0.65 -8.03
N LEU A 403 22.21 -0.55 -6.77
CA LEU A 403 21.77 0.71 -6.18
C LEU A 403 22.92 1.73 -6.13
N GLN A 404 24.11 1.29 -5.72
CA GLN A 404 25.31 2.13 -5.72
C GLN A 404 25.62 2.63 -7.14
N GLU A 405 25.57 1.73 -8.13
CA GLU A 405 25.77 2.08 -9.54
C GLU A 405 24.72 3.07 -10.06
N VAL A 406 23.44 2.89 -9.72
CA VAL A 406 22.35 3.82 -10.10
C VAL A 406 22.60 5.22 -9.53
N VAL A 407 22.95 5.34 -8.25
CA VAL A 407 23.21 6.64 -7.61
C VAL A 407 24.47 7.30 -8.18
N ARG A 408 25.55 6.54 -8.38
CA ARG A 408 26.79 7.01 -9.03
C ARG A 408 26.53 7.54 -10.44
N GLN A 409 25.74 6.81 -11.24
CA GLN A 409 25.34 7.25 -12.59
C GLN A 409 24.46 8.51 -12.56
N PHE A 410 23.55 8.62 -11.59
CA PHE A 410 22.77 9.84 -11.36
C PHE A 410 23.70 11.05 -11.10
N PHE A 411 24.67 10.93 -10.20
CA PHE A 411 25.59 12.02 -9.86
C PHE A 411 26.56 12.37 -11.00
N LEU A 412 27.02 11.39 -11.79
CA LEU A 412 27.77 11.65 -13.02
C LEU A 412 26.97 12.51 -14.01
N LEU A 413 25.69 12.17 -14.25
CA LEU A 413 24.80 12.93 -15.14
C LEU A 413 24.40 14.30 -14.54
N TRP A 414 24.38 14.42 -13.21
CA TRP A 414 24.09 15.66 -12.49
C TRP A 414 25.26 16.67 -12.51
N ASN A 415 26.49 16.18 -12.39
CA ASN A 415 27.71 16.98 -12.39
C ASN A 415 28.27 17.25 -13.78
N HIS A 416 28.01 16.34 -14.74
CA HIS A 416 28.32 16.53 -16.14
C HIS A 416 27.06 16.51 -17.01
N PRO A 417 26.19 17.55 -16.93
CA PRO A 417 25.10 17.75 -17.86
C PRO A 417 25.65 18.22 -19.23
N GLN A 418 26.49 17.40 -19.85
CA GLN A 418 27.03 17.68 -21.19
C GLN A 418 25.93 17.53 -22.24
N LYS A 419 25.71 18.62 -22.99
CA LYS A 419 25.69 18.77 -24.47
C LYS A 419 25.18 17.67 -25.41
N ASN A 420 24.72 16.51 -24.96
CA ASN A 420 24.05 15.49 -25.76
C ASN A 420 22.62 15.96 -26.05
N GLY A 421 22.51 16.85 -27.03
CA GLY A 421 21.23 17.16 -27.64
C GLY A 421 20.62 15.90 -28.29
N ALA A 422 19.30 15.83 -28.22
CA ALA A 422 18.41 14.96 -28.97
C ALA A 422 18.29 13.46 -28.61
N ASP A 423 19.34 12.73 -28.24
CA ASP A 423 19.30 11.24 -28.36
C ASP A 423 19.25 10.41 -27.06
N ALA A 424 19.46 11.01 -25.88
CA ALA A 424 19.22 10.33 -24.61
C ALA A 424 17.75 10.52 -24.20
N GLY A 425 16.91 9.50 -24.40
CA GLY A 425 15.43 9.54 -24.27
C GLY A 425 14.81 9.91 -22.91
N TYR A 426 15.58 10.47 -21.97
CA TYR A 426 15.04 11.18 -20.82
C TYR A 426 14.33 12.44 -21.32
N GLY A 427 13.07 12.63 -20.90
CA GLY A 427 12.29 13.82 -21.24
C GLY A 427 13.05 15.13 -20.89
N PRO A 428 12.79 16.24 -21.61
CA PRO A 428 13.64 17.42 -21.57
C PRO A 428 13.82 17.97 -20.15
N ARG A 429 14.99 17.68 -19.54
CA ARG A 429 15.42 18.31 -18.29
C ARG A 429 15.36 19.81 -18.52
N ARG A 430 14.56 20.53 -17.72
CA ARG A 430 14.51 22.00 -17.76
C ARG A 430 15.95 22.49 -17.55
N SER A 431 16.51 23.16 -18.56
CA SER A 431 17.87 23.68 -18.52
C SER A 431 17.98 24.75 -17.44
N PHE A 432 18.34 24.32 -16.23
CA PHE A 432 18.50 25.17 -15.07
C PHE A 432 19.98 25.52 -14.92
N LYS A 433 20.31 26.78 -15.15
CA LYS A 433 21.68 27.28 -14.94
C LYS A 433 21.97 27.22 -13.43
N ARG A 434 23.06 26.55 -13.04
CA ARG A 434 23.56 26.58 -11.66
C ARG A 434 23.82 28.05 -11.26
N PRO A 435 23.28 28.57 -10.14
CA PRO A 435 23.45 29.98 -9.77
C PRO A 435 24.89 30.41 -9.44
N TYR A 436 25.84 29.48 -9.34
CA TYR A 436 27.14 29.71 -8.71
C TYR A 436 28.32 29.96 -9.67
N GLU A 437 28.16 29.82 -10.99
CA GLU A 437 29.26 30.01 -11.96
C GLU A 437 29.58 31.49 -12.28
N ALA A 438 28.94 32.46 -11.60
CA ALA A 438 29.07 33.88 -11.90
C ALA A 438 30.32 34.59 -11.31
N LEU A 439 31.17 33.90 -10.54
CA LEU A 439 32.29 34.50 -9.82
C LEU A 439 33.62 33.75 -9.98
N SER A 440 34.16 33.69 -11.21
CA SER A 440 35.61 33.73 -11.50
C SER A 440 35.94 33.70 -13.00
N ALA A 441 36.12 34.87 -13.63
CA ALA A 441 36.85 35.01 -14.89
C ALA A 441 37.42 36.43 -15.04
N PRO A 442 38.76 36.62 -15.09
CA PRO A 442 39.35 37.95 -15.21
C PRO A 442 39.30 38.51 -16.64
N GLY A 443 39.14 39.82 -16.72
CA GLY A 443 38.83 40.64 -17.89
C GLY A 443 39.49 40.33 -19.25
N ARG A 444 38.72 40.59 -20.31
CA ARG A 444 39.24 40.82 -21.67
C ARG A 444 38.55 42.05 -22.30
N PRO A 445 39.27 42.99 -22.94
CA PRO A 445 38.72 44.31 -23.27
C PRO A 445 37.95 44.33 -24.58
N THR A 446 36.76 44.96 -24.57
CA THR A 446 35.97 45.25 -25.78
C THR A 446 36.31 46.64 -26.33
N LYS A 447 36.98 46.68 -27.49
CA LYS A 447 37.11 47.92 -28.28
C LYS A 447 35.75 48.27 -28.89
N GLY A 448 35.29 49.51 -28.69
CA GLY A 448 34.00 49.98 -29.17
C GLY A 448 34.00 50.60 -30.57
N LYS A 449 32.78 50.95 -31.01
CA LYS A 449 32.35 51.89 -32.08
C LYS A 449 30.81 51.79 -32.10
N GLY A 450 29.99 52.85 -32.11
CA GLY A 450 30.25 54.28 -31.92
C GLY A 450 29.12 55.12 -32.55
N ARG A 451 28.59 56.11 -31.79
CA ARG A 451 27.71 57.24 -32.20
C ARG A 451 26.37 56.91 -32.92
N GLY A 452 25.24 57.55 -32.58
CA GLY A 452 24.99 58.54 -31.52
C GLY A 452 23.72 59.37 -31.77
N SER A 453 23.58 60.50 -31.06
CA SER A 453 22.53 61.54 -31.21
C SER A 453 21.13 61.19 -30.68
N GLN A 454 20.38 62.03 -29.95
CA GLN A 454 20.63 63.34 -29.29
C GLN A 454 19.45 63.64 -28.33
N ALA A 455 19.69 64.39 -27.22
CA ALA A 455 18.74 65.23 -26.44
C ALA A 455 17.39 64.63 -25.94
N ALA A 456 16.81 64.89 -24.76
CA ALA A 456 17.14 65.60 -23.50
C ALA A 456 16.22 65.00 -22.37
N SER A 457 16.04 65.47 -21.12
CA SER A 457 16.49 66.68 -20.42
C SER A 457 16.49 66.50 -18.87
N ARG A 458 16.96 67.55 -18.18
CA ARG A 458 16.89 67.98 -16.76
C ARG A 458 16.09 67.15 -15.70
N GLN A 459 16.84 66.86 -14.62
CA GLN A 459 16.58 66.72 -13.16
C GLN A 459 15.41 67.52 -12.51
N PRO A 460 15.06 67.35 -11.19
CA PRO A 460 15.76 66.63 -10.10
C PRO A 460 14.95 65.73 -9.10
N LEU A 461 15.71 64.90 -8.36
CA LEU A 461 15.58 64.43 -6.96
C LEU A 461 14.25 64.60 -6.19
N ARG A 462 13.75 63.50 -5.59
CA ARG A 462 13.21 63.49 -4.21
C ARG A 462 13.45 62.15 -3.50
N ALA A 463 13.58 62.22 -2.18
CA ALA A 463 14.10 61.21 -1.25
C ALA A 463 13.38 59.85 -1.19
N GLN A 464 14.11 58.84 -0.67
CA GLN A 464 13.56 57.62 -0.07
C GLN A 464 12.65 57.95 1.13
N PRO A 465 11.82 56.98 1.55
CA PRO A 465 12.02 56.41 2.89
C PRO A 465 12.32 54.91 2.87
N THR A 466 13.18 54.51 3.80
CA THR A 466 13.37 53.12 4.26
C THR A 466 12.20 52.68 5.16
N GLY A 467 11.97 51.36 5.29
CA GLY A 467 11.02 50.83 6.28
C GLY A 467 10.62 49.37 6.08
N ASN A 468 11.24 48.45 6.83
CA ASN A 468 10.85 47.04 6.91
C ASN A 468 9.41 46.88 7.43
N GLN A 469 8.55 46.12 6.73
CA GLN A 469 7.44 45.33 7.32
C GLN A 469 6.68 44.42 6.32
N VAL A 470 7.34 43.48 5.64
CA VAL A 470 6.64 42.38 4.92
C VAL A 470 7.46 41.07 4.95
N ALA A 471 7.62 40.45 6.12
CA ALA A 471 8.30 39.14 6.24
C ALA A 471 7.87 38.33 7.48
N ALA A 472 6.59 38.45 7.88
CA ALA A 472 5.97 37.62 8.91
C ALA A 472 4.47 37.56 8.61
N ASN A 473 4.05 36.51 7.89
CA ASN A 473 2.68 36.03 7.62
C ASN A 473 2.67 35.21 6.33
N LEU A 474 3.17 33.96 6.37
CA LEU A 474 2.99 32.95 5.29
C LEU A 474 3.46 31.52 5.66
N ALA A 475 3.74 31.25 6.94
CA ALA A 475 4.19 29.94 7.43
C ALA A 475 3.30 29.34 8.53
N ASP A 476 2.18 29.98 8.86
CA ASP A 476 1.28 29.64 9.98
C ASP A 476 -0.16 29.41 9.47
N SER A 477 -0.30 28.55 8.46
CA SER A 477 -1.61 28.27 7.82
C SER A 477 -1.77 26.84 7.29
N SER A 478 -0.81 25.95 7.54
CA SER A 478 -0.86 24.55 7.12
C SER A 478 -0.85 23.54 8.28
N GLU A 479 -0.38 23.93 9.47
CA GLU A 479 -0.54 23.10 10.68
C GLU A 479 -1.87 23.38 11.38
N GLN A 480 -2.34 24.64 11.41
CA GLN A 480 -3.65 24.97 11.97
C GLN A 480 -4.78 24.25 11.23
N VAL A 481 -4.74 24.14 9.89
CA VAL A 481 -5.82 23.47 9.13
C VAL A 481 -5.91 21.97 9.43
N ILE A 482 -4.79 21.29 9.72
CA ILE A 482 -4.78 19.85 9.99
C ILE A 482 -5.06 19.56 11.49
N ASN A 483 -4.55 20.39 12.41
CA ASN A 483 -4.84 20.26 13.84
C ASN A 483 -6.20 20.84 14.26
N GLU A 484 -6.78 21.81 13.56
CA GLU A 484 -8.17 22.25 13.79
C GLU A 484 -9.19 21.29 13.20
N GLU A 485 -8.91 20.55 12.12
CA GLU A 485 -9.77 19.42 11.74
C GLU A 485 -9.72 18.32 12.81
N ALA A 486 -8.54 17.96 13.33
CA ALA A 486 -8.42 16.97 14.40
C ALA A 486 -9.06 17.40 15.74
N LYS A 487 -8.98 18.69 16.12
CA LYS A 487 -9.61 19.23 17.34
C LYS A 487 -11.08 19.63 17.15
N GLY A 488 -11.52 19.92 15.92
CA GLY A 488 -12.90 20.27 15.57
C GLY A 488 -13.83 19.05 15.47
N ILE A 489 -13.28 17.85 15.27
CA ILE A 489 -14.03 16.59 15.28
C ILE A 489 -14.65 16.28 16.65
N ASP A 490 -14.17 16.87 17.75
CA ASP A 490 -14.75 16.68 19.09
C ASP A 490 -15.97 17.57 19.39
N SER A 491 -16.23 18.62 18.60
CA SER A 491 -17.32 19.59 18.84
C SER A 491 -18.41 19.64 17.76
N THR A 492 -18.31 18.82 16.71
CA THR A 492 -19.24 18.82 15.57
C THR A 492 -19.94 17.48 15.33
N MET A 493 -20.29 16.75 16.40
CA MET A 493 -21.14 15.55 16.30
C MET A 493 -21.97 15.26 17.57
N ASP A 494 -22.79 16.21 18.01
CA ASP A 494 -24.06 15.88 18.68
C ASP A 494 -25.03 15.30 17.63
N ASP A 495 -24.71 14.11 17.11
CA ASP A 495 -25.67 13.29 16.37
C ASP A 495 -26.59 12.62 17.40
N PRO A 496 -27.86 13.05 17.52
CA PRO A 496 -28.76 12.51 18.53
C PRO A 496 -29.08 11.03 18.31
N VAL A 497 -28.94 10.52 17.07
CA VAL A 497 -29.16 9.11 16.74
C VAL A 497 -28.01 8.28 17.27
N ALA A 498 -26.76 8.65 16.97
CA ALA A 498 -25.58 7.96 17.50
C ALA A 498 -25.51 8.00 19.04
N LYS A 499 -25.93 9.12 19.66
CA LYS A 499 -26.01 9.27 21.12
C LYS A 499 -27.08 8.37 21.74
N ALA A 500 -28.30 8.38 21.19
CA ALA A 500 -29.39 7.52 21.65
C ALA A 500 -29.08 6.03 21.49
N LEU A 501 -28.41 5.63 20.40
CA LEU A 501 -27.92 4.26 20.19
C LEU A 501 -26.88 3.85 21.24
N MET A 502 -25.92 4.73 21.57
CA MET A 502 -24.95 4.43 22.63
C MET A 502 -25.60 4.31 24.02
N GLU A 503 -26.58 5.15 24.35
CA GLU A 503 -27.35 5.03 25.60
C GLU A 503 -28.16 3.72 25.68
N GLN A 504 -28.77 3.29 24.57
CA GLN A 504 -29.50 2.02 24.50
C GLN A 504 -28.59 0.79 24.62
N VAL A 505 -27.42 0.80 23.97
CA VAL A 505 -26.44 -0.30 24.08
C VAL A 505 -25.87 -0.38 25.50
N ALA A 506 -25.49 0.74 26.11
CA ALA A 506 -25.02 0.78 27.49
C ALA A 506 -26.07 0.27 28.49
N ALA A 507 -27.35 0.60 28.29
CA ALA A 507 -28.44 0.07 29.10
C ALA A 507 -28.63 -1.45 28.93
N ALA A 508 -28.47 -1.97 27.71
CA ALA A 508 -28.57 -3.41 27.43
C ALA A 508 -27.39 -4.20 28.03
N GLU A 509 -26.16 -3.66 27.99
CA GLU A 509 -24.99 -4.29 28.62
C GLU A 509 -25.10 -4.27 30.15
N ALA A 510 -25.57 -3.17 30.75
CA ALA A 510 -25.84 -3.10 32.19
C ALA A 510 -26.92 -4.10 32.64
N ALA A 511 -27.96 -4.31 31.82
CA ALA A 511 -29.03 -5.29 32.08
C ALA A 511 -28.60 -6.76 31.87
N ALA A 512 -27.48 -7.01 31.19
CA ALA A 512 -26.92 -8.35 31.01
C ALA A 512 -25.84 -8.72 32.04
N ALA A 513 -25.40 -7.75 32.85
CA ALA A 513 -24.36 -7.89 33.86
C ALA A 513 -24.88 -8.03 35.32
N GLY A 514 -26.20 -7.97 35.51
CA GLY A 514 -26.90 -8.17 36.79
C GLY A 514 -27.93 -9.29 36.72
#